data_AF-A0A927X7T3-F1
#
_entry.id   AF-A0A927X7T3-F1
#
_cell.length_a   1.000
_cell.length_b   1.000
_cell.length_c   1.000
_cell.angle_alpha   90.00
_cell.angle_beta   90.00
_cell.angle_gamma   90.00
#
_symmetry.space_group_name_H-M   'P 1'
#
loop_
_entity.id
_entity.type
_entity.pdbx_description
1 polymer ?
#
loop_
_entity_poly.entity_id
_entity_poly.type
_entity_poly.pdbx_seq_one_letter_code
_entity_poly.pdbx_strand_id
1 'polypeptide(L)'
;MDLEKVDKNFLVEHKKEDDINFINIKEEPIKIHGLIYNDKLLRYERMNNDVADSISGHLSFLNGCTSGGRIRFRTNSDKLSLKVFLDRIWGLSYFSKTQAVSFSLYVNNHFYKLFSPSKDWNKEDYSSFESTITFENKKMKDIDIYFPLYTFIKDVFVGITNSSLIKEPKPYKYELPIVFYGSSTTQGGCASRPGNSYDAFLSQNLKFDYINLGFSGNGKAELEMAEYISKLPMSAFVYDYDYNAETVEELERTHEAFFKVIRKNNPKLPIIMLPKPNDEPNKKIFKLRKEVIRKTYINAISNEDKNVYYIDYSTLYKGFLGKSHTIDGCHPNDLGFYLMAKEIKPILSKILKEVQKHDK
;
A
#
# COMPACT_ATOMS: atom_id res chain seq x y z
N MET A 1 27.40 -1.96 25.34
CA MET A 1 27.71 -2.90 24.24
C MET A 1 26.82 -2.52 23.07
N ASP A 2 27.38 -2.32 21.89
CA ASP A 2 26.63 -1.89 20.71
C ASP A 2 26.15 -3.13 19.94
N LEU A 3 24.83 -3.36 19.89
CA LEU A 3 24.23 -4.55 19.28
C LEU A 3 24.61 -4.71 17.80
N GLU A 4 24.80 -3.60 17.07
CA GLU A 4 25.19 -3.60 15.66
C GLU A 4 26.63 -4.10 15.44
N LYS A 5 27.49 -4.05 16.47
CA LYS A 5 28.85 -4.61 16.42
C LYS A 5 28.90 -6.10 16.73
N VAL A 6 27.88 -6.61 17.42
CA VAL A 6 27.77 -8.02 17.81
C VAL A 6 27.03 -8.82 16.74
N ASP A 7 25.96 -8.25 16.17
CA ASP A 7 25.18 -8.86 15.10
C ASP A 7 25.09 -7.90 13.90
N LYS A 8 25.82 -8.25 12.84
CA LYS A 8 25.92 -7.49 11.60
C LYS A 8 24.58 -7.41 10.84
N ASN A 9 23.58 -8.24 11.17
CA ASN A 9 22.26 -8.17 10.54
C ASN A 9 21.49 -6.91 10.94
N PHE A 10 21.81 -6.30 12.08
CA PHE A 10 21.20 -5.03 12.50
C PHE A 10 21.89 -3.79 11.92
N LEU A 11 23.02 -3.95 11.25
CA LEU A 11 23.79 -2.83 10.70
C LEU A 11 23.07 -2.23 9.48
N VAL A 12 22.82 -0.92 9.54
CA VAL A 12 22.43 -0.08 8.39
C VAL A 12 23.58 0.86 8.08
N GLU A 13 24.13 0.78 6.86
CA GLU A 13 25.27 1.59 6.45
C GLU A 13 24.81 2.99 5.99
N HIS A 14 25.40 4.02 6.61
CA HIS A 14 25.25 5.43 6.25
C HIS A 14 26.60 5.97 5.77
N LYS A 15 27.04 5.56 4.58
CA LYS A 15 28.27 6.06 3.98
C LYS A 15 27.93 6.76 2.66
N LYS A 16 28.38 8.02 2.57
CA LYS A 16 28.48 8.75 1.32
C LYS A 16 29.74 8.24 0.61
N GLU A 17 29.60 7.73 -0.61
CA GLU A 17 30.72 7.20 -1.37
C GLU A 17 30.96 8.00 -2.65
N ASP A 18 32.24 8.14 -3.03
CA ASP A 18 32.68 9.01 -4.12
C ASP A 18 32.44 8.41 -5.53
N ASP A 19 32.12 7.10 -5.62
CA ASP A 19 31.94 6.35 -6.88
C ASP A 19 30.46 6.02 -7.23
N ILE A 20 29.51 6.78 -6.68
CA ILE A 20 28.07 6.55 -6.86
C ILE A 20 27.44 7.63 -7.76
N ASN A 21 26.77 7.20 -8.82
CA ASN A 21 25.93 8.04 -9.66
C ASN A 21 24.50 8.03 -9.13
N PHE A 22 24.01 9.20 -8.69
CA PHE A 22 22.64 9.38 -8.22
C PHE A 22 21.71 9.83 -9.35
N ILE A 23 20.63 9.10 -9.53
CA ILE A 23 19.61 9.33 -10.56
C ILE A 23 18.30 9.65 -9.83
N ASN A 24 17.63 10.74 -10.22
CA ASN A 24 16.32 11.04 -9.67
C ASN A 24 15.32 9.96 -10.12
N ILE A 25 14.44 9.50 -9.23
CA ILE A 25 13.51 8.42 -9.57
C ILE A 25 12.46 8.79 -10.62
N LYS A 26 12.32 10.08 -10.95
CA LYS A 26 11.48 10.60 -12.03
C LYS A 26 12.13 10.43 -13.41
N GLU A 27 13.43 10.12 -13.45
CA GLU A 27 14.17 9.94 -14.69
C GLU A 27 14.09 8.49 -15.19
N GLU A 28 14.04 8.33 -16.51
CA GLU A 28 14.15 7.03 -17.16
C GLU A 28 15.53 6.42 -16.89
N PRO A 29 15.63 5.08 -16.68
CA PRO A 29 14.60 4.08 -16.92
C PRO A 29 13.83 3.63 -15.65
N ILE A 30 13.81 4.43 -14.58
CA ILE A 30 13.13 4.09 -13.33
C ILE A 30 11.62 4.32 -13.50
N LYS A 31 10.80 3.33 -13.11
CA LYS A 31 9.33 3.47 -13.14
C LYS A 31 8.77 3.63 -11.74
N ILE A 32 7.94 4.65 -11.55
CA ILE A 32 7.20 4.92 -10.31
C ILE A 32 5.80 4.31 -10.47
N HIS A 33 5.33 3.63 -9.42
CA HIS A 33 4.00 3.01 -9.37
C HIS A 33 3.25 3.39 -8.10
N GLY A 34 1.93 3.55 -8.21
CA GLY A 34 1.02 3.85 -7.10
C GLY A 34 1.12 5.25 -6.51
N LEU A 35 2.00 6.09 -7.05
CA LEU A 35 2.16 7.49 -6.65
C LEU A 35 2.21 8.39 -7.89
N ILE A 36 1.77 9.62 -7.71
CA ILE A 36 1.99 10.74 -8.62
C ILE A 36 2.87 11.79 -7.93
N TYR A 37 3.65 12.53 -8.71
CA TYR A 37 4.37 13.68 -8.19
C TYR A 37 3.52 14.93 -8.31
N ASN A 38 3.39 15.70 -7.23
CA ASN A 38 2.68 16.96 -7.22
C ASN A 38 3.69 18.12 -7.29
N ASP A 39 3.81 18.75 -8.45
CA ASP A 39 4.75 19.86 -8.66
C ASP A 39 4.40 21.13 -7.87
N LYS A 40 3.14 21.31 -7.47
CA LYS A 40 2.72 22.46 -6.65
C LYS A 40 3.14 22.28 -5.19
N LEU A 41 2.99 21.06 -4.67
CA LEU A 41 3.30 20.73 -3.26
C LEU A 41 4.69 20.11 -3.07
N LEU A 42 5.42 19.87 -4.18
CA LEU A 42 6.77 19.30 -4.21
C LEU A 42 6.90 17.99 -3.43
N ARG A 43 5.91 17.10 -3.58
CA ARG A 43 5.86 15.81 -2.88
C ARG A 43 5.15 14.73 -3.69
N TYR A 44 5.39 13.48 -3.34
CA TYR A 44 4.64 12.34 -3.88
C TYR A 44 3.32 12.13 -3.15
N GLU A 45 2.29 11.77 -3.91
CA GLU A 45 0.91 11.61 -3.44
C GLU A 45 0.24 10.39 -4.08
N ARG A 46 -0.82 9.88 -3.45
CA ARG A 46 -1.51 8.66 -3.91
C ARG A 46 -2.62 8.94 -4.93
N MET A 47 -3.13 10.17 -4.92
CA MET A 47 -4.14 10.66 -5.86
C MET A 47 -3.98 12.16 -6.13
N ASN A 48 -4.75 12.68 -7.09
CA ASN A 48 -4.80 14.11 -7.37
C ASN A 48 -5.25 14.89 -6.12
N ASN A 49 -4.42 15.83 -5.65
CA ASN A 49 -4.70 16.58 -4.43
C ASN A 49 -5.91 17.51 -4.54
N ASP A 50 -6.14 18.13 -5.70
CA ASP A 50 -7.27 19.05 -5.88
C ASP A 50 -8.60 18.29 -5.66
N VAL A 51 -8.66 17.03 -6.08
CA VAL A 51 -9.80 16.13 -5.78
C VAL A 51 -9.85 15.82 -4.29
N ALA A 52 -8.75 15.37 -3.68
CA ALA A 52 -8.72 15.01 -2.26
C ALA A 52 -9.15 16.18 -1.35
N ASP A 53 -8.68 17.39 -1.66
CA ASP A 53 -8.96 18.64 -0.95
C ASP A 53 -10.43 19.06 -1.08
N SER A 54 -11.02 18.87 -2.27
CA SER A 54 -12.46 19.12 -2.48
C SER A 54 -13.37 18.22 -1.63
N ILE A 55 -12.88 17.05 -1.23
CA ILE A 55 -13.63 16.10 -0.39
C ILE A 55 -13.42 16.43 1.09
N SER A 56 -12.15 16.51 1.53
CA SER A 56 -11.81 17.03 2.86
C SER A 56 -10.33 17.37 3.00
N GLY A 57 -10.03 18.37 3.84
CA GLY A 57 -8.66 18.69 4.22
C GLY A 57 -7.91 17.52 4.88
N HIS A 58 -8.62 16.60 5.55
CA HIS A 58 -8.01 15.39 6.11
C HIS A 58 -7.59 14.38 5.04
N LEU A 59 -8.38 14.23 3.97
CA LEU A 59 -8.00 13.41 2.81
C LEU A 59 -6.82 14.03 2.07
N SER A 60 -6.86 15.33 1.77
CA SER A 60 -5.74 16.10 1.19
C SER A 60 -4.45 15.95 2.01
N PHE A 61 -4.57 15.99 3.33
CA PHE A 61 -3.45 15.72 4.22
C PHE A 61 -2.95 14.26 4.08
N LEU A 62 -3.79 13.26 4.30
CA LEU A 62 -3.40 11.85 4.25
C LEU A 62 -3.01 11.38 2.83
N ASN A 63 -3.37 12.11 1.78
CA ASN A 63 -2.95 11.86 0.42
C ASN A 63 -1.44 12.00 0.23
N GLY A 64 -0.78 12.84 1.04
CA GLY A 64 0.69 12.96 1.05
C GLY A 64 1.41 11.73 1.60
N CYS A 65 0.73 10.82 2.32
CA CYS A 65 1.32 9.56 2.77
C CYS A 65 1.68 8.72 1.54
N THR A 66 2.86 8.11 1.51
CA THR A 66 3.35 7.37 0.33
C THR A 66 3.02 5.87 0.35
N SER A 67 2.01 5.45 1.11
CA SER A 67 1.57 4.05 1.14
C SER A 67 1.19 3.54 -0.24
N GLY A 68 1.59 2.31 -0.54
CA GLY A 68 1.40 1.71 -1.87
C GLY A 68 2.32 2.28 -2.95
N GLY A 69 3.23 3.20 -2.63
CA GLY A 69 4.23 3.69 -3.58
C GLY A 69 5.39 2.72 -3.79
N ARG A 70 5.83 2.59 -5.04
CA ARG A 70 6.99 1.76 -5.40
C ARG A 70 7.78 2.40 -6.53
N ILE A 71 9.09 2.15 -6.53
CA ILE A 71 9.93 2.33 -7.72
C ILE A 71 10.48 0.99 -8.19
N ARG A 72 10.60 0.83 -9.50
CA ARG A 72 11.05 -0.41 -10.13
C ARG A 72 12.07 -0.12 -11.23
N PHE A 73 13.14 -0.90 -11.26
CA PHE A 73 14.17 -0.86 -12.31
C PHE A 73 15.00 -2.14 -12.27
N ARG A 74 15.98 -2.27 -13.17
CA ARG A 74 16.98 -3.33 -13.14
C ARG A 74 18.38 -2.74 -13.10
N THR A 75 19.27 -3.35 -12.32
CA THR A 75 20.68 -2.96 -12.31
C THR A 75 21.61 -4.14 -12.07
N ASN A 76 22.83 -4.06 -12.59
CA ASN A 76 23.92 -4.98 -12.26
C ASN A 76 24.87 -4.40 -11.20
N SER A 77 24.53 -3.27 -10.58
CA SER A 77 25.34 -2.63 -9.54
C SER A 77 25.61 -3.58 -8.37
N ASP A 78 26.81 -3.44 -7.80
CA ASP A 78 27.23 -4.06 -6.54
C ASP A 78 26.84 -3.22 -5.32
N LYS A 79 26.59 -1.92 -5.49
CA LYS A 79 26.06 -1.04 -4.44
C LYS A 79 24.79 -0.36 -4.90
N LEU A 80 23.83 -0.24 -3.99
CA LEU A 80 22.60 0.49 -4.20
C LEU A 80 22.40 1.44 -3.04
N SER A 81 22.38 2.73 -3.34
CA SER A 81 22.12 3.79 -2.36
C SER A 81 20.74 4.39 -2.60
N LEU A 82 20.09 4.79 -1.52
CA LEU A 82 18.87 5.58 -1.58
C LEU A 82 19.11 6.86 -0.81
N LYS A 83 18.97 7.99 -1.50
CA LYS A 83 18.97 9.32 -0.89
C LYS A 83 17.55 9.87 -0.94
N VAL A 84 16.99 10.15 0.24
CA VAL A 84 15.59 10.49 0.41
C VAL A 84 15.48 11.86 1.05
N PHE A 85 14.66 12.72 0.49
CA PHE A 85 14.25 14.00 1.07
C PHE A 85 12.83 13.87 1.61
N LEU A 86 12.67 14.18 2.88
CA LEU A 86 11.44 14.00 3.64
C LEU A 86 10.71 15.34 3.73
N ASP A 87 9.37 15.30 3.67
CA ASP A 87 8.54 16.47 3.93
C ASP A 87 7.99 16.44 5.35
N ARG A 88 7.44 15.29 5.76
CA ARG A 88 6.83 15.12 7.08
C ARG A 88 6.89 13.69 7.56
N ILE A 89 7.33 13.53 8.80
CA ILE A 89 7.45 12.25 9.51
C ILE A 89 6.43 12.21 10.64
N TRP A 90 5.89 11.02 10.95
CA TRP A 90 5.07 10.82 12.16
C TRP A 90 5.76 9.86 13.13
N GLY A 91 5.82 10.27 14.39
CA GLY A 91 6.29 9.47 15.51
C GLY A 91 5.14 9.05 16.41
N LEU A 92 4.20 8.24 15.91
CA LEU A 92 3.20 7.62 16.79
C LEU A 92 3.88 6.55 17.65
N SER A 93 3.50 6.46 18.93
CA SER A 93 4.19 5.62 19.93
C SER A 93 4.20 4.13 19.61
N TYR A 94 3.27 3.65 18.77
CA TYR A 94 3.16 2.24 18.37
C TYR A 94 3.54 2.00 16.89
N PHE A 95 3.92 3.03 16.13
CA PHE A 95 4.44 2.84 14.78
C PHE A 95 5.90 2.40 14.86
N SER A 96 6.23 1.32 14.16
CA SER A 96 7.62 0.98 13.97
C SER A 96 8.28 2.04 13.09
N LYS A 97 9.54 2.37 13.37
CA LYS A 97 10.39 3.20 12.48
C LYS A 97 10.34 2.67 11.04
N THR A 98 10.37 1.35 10.90
CA THR A 98 10.42 0.66 9.63
C THR A 98 9.15 0.81 8.82
N GLN A 99 7.99 0.93 9.47
CA GLN A 99 6.72 1.28 8.82
C GLN A 99 6.67 2.77 8.44
N ALA A 100 7.09 3.62 9.38
CA ALA A 100 6.90 5.06 9.28
C ALA A 100 7.77 5.68 8.19
N VAL A 101 9.08 5.37 8.17
CA VAL A 101 10.08 6.13 7.38
C VAL A 101 11.03 5.28 6.55
N SER A 102 11.09 3.97 6.75
CA SER A 102 12.00 3.10 5.99
C SER A 102 11.37 2.63 4.68
N PHE A 103 12.22 2.40 3.68
CA PHE A 103 11.84 1.82 2.40
C PHE A 103 12.24 0.34 2.38
N SER A 104 11.38 -0.52 1.83
CA SER A 104 11.68 -1.95 1.73
C SER A 104 12.23 -2.31 0.36
N LEU A 105 13.45 -2.84 0.31
CA LEU A 105 14.11 -3.31 -0.89
C LEU A 105 13.77 -4.78 -1.14
N TYR A 106 13.29 -5.05 -2.34
CA TYR A 106 13.10 -6.37 -2.89
C TYR A 106 14.02 -6.56 -4.09
N VAL A 107 14.71 -7.70 -4.12
CA VAL A 107 15.60 -8.11 -5.20
C VAL A 107 15.06 -9.40 -5.80
N ASN A 108 14.77 -9.40 -7.10
CA ASN A 108 14.15 -10.51 -7.80
C ASN A 108 12.86 -10.98 -7.10
N ASN A 109 12.05 -10.04 -6.61
CA ASN A 109 10.82 -10.26 -5.84
C ASN A 109 11.02 -10.99 -4.49
N HIS A 110 12.21 -10.99 -3.92
CA HIS A 110 12.45 -11.43 -2.56
C HIS A 110 12.85 -10.24 -1.70
N PHE A 111 12.27 -10.13 -0.50
CA PHE A 111 12.69 -9.12 0.46
C PHE A 111 14.19 -9.29 0.70
N TYR A 112 14.93 -8.19 0.61
CA TYR A 112 16.38 -8.19 0.77
C TYR A 112 16.77 -7.47 2.06
N LYS A 113 16.49 -6.17 2.15
CA LYS A 113 16.83 -5.31 3.29
C LYS A 113 15.93 -4.07 3.33
N LEU A 114 16.10 -3.25 4.37
CA LEU A 114 15.49 -1.93 4.48
C LEU A 114 16.51 -0.84 4.19
N PHE A 115 16.12 0.18 3.44
CA PHE A 115 16.77 1.49 3.52
C PHE A 115 16.11 2.24 4.67
N SER A 116 16.88 2.49 5.73
CA SER A 116 16.35 3.12 6.94
C SER A 116 17.16 4.36 7.29
N PRO A 117 16.53 5.39 7.86
CA PRO A 117 17.25 6.51 8.44
C PRO A 117 18.07 6.07 9.66
N SER A 118 18.92 6.95 10.19
CA SER A 118 19.75 6.66 11.38
C SER A 118 18.92 6.55 12.66
N LYS A 119 19.53 6.24 13.81
CA LYS A 119 18.82 6.09 15.10
C LYS A 119 18.08 7.36 15.54
N ASP A 120 18.55 8.53 15.11
CA ASP A 120 18.03 9.85 15.48
C ASP A 120 16.97 10.42 14.52
N TRP A 121 16.29 9.54 13.78
CA TRP A 121 15.30 9.88 12.75
C TRP A 121 14.08 10.69 13.23
N ASN A 122 13.85 10.74 14.54
CA ASN A 122 12.71 11.39 15.18
C ASN A 122 13.02 12.79 15.73
N LYS A 123 14.21 13.35 15.44
CA LYS A 123 14.55 14.74 15.78
C LYS A 123 13.83 15.72 14.85
N GLU A 124 13.48 16.91 15.36
CA GLU A 124 12.66 17.92 14.65
C GLU A 124 13.27 18.36 13.29
N ASP A 125 14.58 18.22 13.09
CA ASP A 125 15.29 18.61 11.87
C ASP A 125 15.58 17.46 10.88
N TYR A 126 14.97 16.29 11.06
CA TYR A 126 15.23 15.13 10.20
C TYR A 126 14.59 15.29 8.81
N SER A 127 15.31 15.94 7.90
CA SER A 127 14.82 16.35 6.58
C SER A 127 15.27 15.45 5.43
N SER A 128 16.28 14.61 5.65
CA SER A 128 16.75 13.66 4.62
C SER A 128 17.57 12.53 5.23
N PHE A 129 17.73 11.44 4.47
CA PHE A 129 18.69 10.39 4.80
C PHE A 129 19.29 9.76 3.56
N GLU A 130 20.48 9.18 3.74
CA GLU A 130 21.12 8.32 2.77
C GLU A 130 21.40 6.97 3.42
N SER A 131 21.11 5.89 2.70
CA SER A 131 21.37 4.52 3.15
C SER A 131 21.87 3.71 1.96
N THR A 132 22.94 2.95 2.18
CA THR A 132 23.60 2.17 1.13
C THR A 132 23.55 0.69 1.47
N ILE A 133 23.30 -0.14 0.46
CA ILE A 133 23.27 -1.59 0.54
C ILE A 133 24.27 -2.15 -0.46
N THR A 134 25.19 -2.98 0.01
CA THR A 134 26.12 -3.74 -0.84
C THR A 134 25.55 -5.13 -1.16
N PHE A 135 25.66 -5.52 -2.42
CA PHE A 135 25.32 -6.85 -2.93
C PHE A 135 26.56 -7.73 -3.05
N GLU A 136 26.36 -9.04 -2.93
CA GLU A 136 27.44 -10.03 -3.02
C GLU A 136 28.04 -10.18 -4.43
N ASN A 137 27.29 -9.78 -5.47
CA ASN A 137 27.73 -9.95 -6.86
C ASN A 137 27.12 -8.89 -7.80
N LYS A 138 27.75 -8.75 -8.98
CA LYS A 138 27.37 -7.83 -10.05
C LYS A 138 26.43 -8.43 -11.10
N LYS A 139 25.62 -9.45 -10.75
CA LYS A 139 24.59 -9.95 -11.68
C LYS A 139 23.48 -8.91 -11.83
N MET A 140 22.81 -8.92 -12.98
CA MET A 140 21.61 -8.14 -13.22
C MET A 140 20.51 -8.57 -12.24
N LYS A 141 19.86 -7.60 -11.60
CA LYS A 141 18.83 -7.79 -10.58
C LYS A 141 17.57 -7.03 -10.98
N ASP A 142 16.41 -7.62 -10.75
CA ASP A 142 15.14 -6.88 -10.72
C ASP A 142 15.02 -6.21 -9.34
N ILE A 143 14.87 -4.89 -9.31
CA ILE A 143 14.80 -4.09 -8.09
C ILE A 143 13.39 -3.52 -7.95
N ASP A 144 12.75 -3.78 -6.81
CA ASP A 144 11.52 -3.12 -6.39
C ASP A 144 11.77 -2.47 -5.02
N ILE A 145 11.50 -1.17 -4.87
CA ILE A 145 11.64 -0.47 -3.59
C ILE A 145 10.27 0.09 -3.20
N TYR A 146 9.76 -0.35 -2.06
CA TYR A 146 8.47 0.08 -1.51
C TYR A 146 8.65 1.28 -0.59
N PHE A 147 7.78 2.27 -0.75
CA PHE A 147 7.80 3.53 -0.01
C PHE A 147 7.21 3.36 1.40
N PRO A 148 7.57 4.23 2.36
CA PRO A 148 7.01 4.21 3.70
C PRO A 148 5.50 4.41 3.69
N LEU A 149 4.79 3.80 4.65
CA LEU A 149 3.32 3.78 4.64
C LEU A 149 2.72 5.11 5.13
N TYR A 150 3.48 5.79 5.98
CA TYR A 150 2.99 6.91 6.76
C TYR A 150 4.06 8.03 6.83
N THR A 151 4.61 8.43 5.68
CA THR A 151 5.51 9.59 5.59
C THR A 151 5.30 10.31 4.27
N PHE A 152 5.45 11.64 4.30
CA PHE A 152 5.46 12.47 3.11
C PHE A 152 6.88 12.57 2.55
N ILE A 153 7.03 12.31 1.25
CA ILE A 153 8.33 12.26 0.57
C ILE A 153 8.41 13.39 -0.46
N LYS A 154 9.45 14.21 -0.37
CA LYS A 154 9.73 15.30 -1.33
C LYS A 154 10.42 14.79 -2.58
N ASP A 155 11.48 14.02 -2.38
CA ASP A 155 12.28 13.53 -3.49
C ASP A 155 13.07 12.27 -3.12
N VAL A 156 13.43 11.48 -4.12
CA VAL A 156 14.19 10.25 -3.95
C VAL A 156 15.19 10.12 -5.09
N PHE A 157 16.41 9.76 -4.75
CA PHE A 157 17.46 9.46 -5.71
C PHE A 157 17.99 8.05 -5.47
N VAL A 158 18.16 7.30 -6.55
CA VAL A 158 18.79 6.00 -6.57
C VAL A 158 20.25 6.17 -6.96
N GLY A 159 21.15 5.74 -6.08
CA GLY A 159 22.58 5.71 -6.33
C GLY A 159 23.04 4.32 -6.79
N ILE A 160 23.75 4.25 -7.92
CA ILE A 160 24.41 3.03 -8.40
C ILE A 160 25.90 3.29 -8.64
N THR A 161 26.73 2.26 -8.59
CA THR A 161 28.16 2.39 -8.90
C THR A 161 28.36 2.87 -10.34
N ASN A 162 29.23 3.86 -10.58
CA ASN A 162 29.38 4.60 -11.86
C ASN A 162 29.45 3.74 -13.15
N SER A 163 30.03 2.54 -13.09
CA SER A 163 30.16 1.62 -14.23
C SER A 163 28.97 0.67 -14.43
N SER A 164 27.93 0.79 -13.60
CA SER A 164 26.79 -0.12 -13.60
C SER A 164 25.72 0.33 -14.58
N LEU A 165 25.00 -0.65 -15.11
CA LEU A 165 23.84 -0.44 -15.96
C LEU A 165 22.60 -0.24 -15.10
N ILE A 166 21.73 0.67 -15.55
CA ILE A 166 20.34 0.76 -15.12
C ILE A 166 19.45 0.50 -16.35
N LYS A 167 18.40 -0.30 -16.18
CA LYS A 167 17.47 -0.68 -17.25
C LYS A 167 16.04 -0.60 -16.75
N GLU A 168 15.10 -0.48 -17.67
CA GLU A 168 13.67 -0.50 -17.35
C GLU A 168 13.30 -1.81 -16.63
N PRO A 169 12.35 -1.78 -15.69
CA PRO A 169 11.87 -2.98 -15.02
C PRO A 169 11.15 -3.90 -16.01
N LYS A 170 11.00 -5.18 -15.64
CA LYS A 170 10.04 -6.04 -16.32
C LYS A 170 8.62 -5.55 -16.02
N PRO A 171 7.70 -5.54 -17.01
CA PRO A 171 6.31 -5.18 -16.77
C PRO A 171 5.69 -6.09 -15.70
N TYR A 172 4.66 -5.58 -15.03
CA TYR A 172 3.85 -6.44 -14.18
C TYR A 172 3.18 -7.53 -15.05
N LYS A 173 2.87 -8.68 -14.44
CA LYS A 173 2.12 -9.74 -15.14
C LYS A 173 0.73 -9.25 -15.52
N TYR A 174 0.15 -8.41 -14.67
CA TYR A 174 -1.12 -7.72 -14.89
C TYR A 174 -0.83 -6.22 -14.76
N GLU A 175 -0.83 -5.51 -15.89
CA GLU A 175 -0.38 -4.12 -15.98
C GLU A 175 -1.41 -3.13 -15.44
N LEU A 176 -2.71 -3.35 -15.72
CA LEU A 176 -3.76 -2.53 -15.13
C LEU A 176 -3.79 -2.75 -13.60
N PRO A 177 -3.70 -1.66 -12.81
CA PRO A 177 -3.57 -1.79 -11.37
C PRO A 177 -4.85 -2.31 -10.74
N ILE A 178 -4.73 -2.87 -9.54
CA ILE A 178 -5.86 -3.05 -8.64
C ILE A 178 -5.96 -1.82 -7.74
N VAL A 179 -7.15 -1.25 -7.62
CA VAL A 179 -7.39 -0.14 -6.70
C VAL A 179 -7.93 -0.69 -5.39
N PHE A 180 -7.25 -0.39 -4.29
CA PHE A 180 -7.69 -0.69 -2.94
C PHE A 180 -8.18 0.60 -2.28
N TYR A 181 -9.42 0.64 -1.82
CA TYR A 181 -9.97 1.79 -1.10
C TYR A 181 -10.47 1.38 0.28
N GLY A 182 -10.09 2.14 1.30
CA GLY A 182 -10.51 1.80 2.65
C GLY A 182 -9.90 2.61 3.78
N SER A 183 -9.74 1.94 4.91
CA SER A 183 -9.37 2.55 6.19
C SER A 183 -7.85 2.69 6.42
N SER A 184 -7.47 2.95 7.67
CA SER A 184 -6.08 2.80 8.14
C SER A 184 -5.52 1.40 7.85
N THR A 185 -6.35 0.36 7.90
CA THR A 185 -5.95 -1.01 7.56
C THR A 185 -5.53 -1.09 6.10
N THR A 186 -6.35 -0.55 5.18
CA THR A 186 -5.98 -0.44 3.76
C THR A 186 -4.71 0.39 3.59
N GLN A 187 -4.56 1.50 4.31
CA GLN A 187 -3.35 2.32 4.28
C GLN A 187 -2.10 1.56 4.77
N GLY A 188 -2.27 0.47 5.51
CA GLY A 188 -1.19 -0.37 6.03
C GLY A 188 -0.83 -0.10 7.50
N GLY A 189 -1.71 0.55 8.27
CA GLY A 189 -1.65 0.60 9.73
C GLY A 189 -2.01 -0.78 10.32
N CYS A 190 -1.14 -1.54 10.98
CA CYS A 190 0.25 -1.25 11.36
C CYS A 190 1.23 -2.36 10.91
N ALA A 191 1.40 -2.50 9.59
CA ALA A 191 2.35 -3.45 9.02
C ALA A 191 3.76 -3.08 9.48
N SER A 192 4.60 -4.06 9.82
CA SER A 192 5.90 -3.78 10.41
C SER A 192 6.85 -3.03 9.47
N ARG A 193 6.64 -3.12 8.15
CA ARG A 193 7.38 -2.43 7.10
C ARG A 193 6.55 -2.36 5.81
N PRO A 194 6.90 -1.46 4.88
CA PRO A 194 6.36 -1.52 3.53
C PRO A 194 6.54 -2.91 2.91
N GLY A 195 5.53 -3.36 2.16
CA GLY A 195 5.52 -4.70 1.60
C GLY A 195 4.87 -5.78 2.47
N ASN A 196 4.52 -5.48 3.73
CA ASN A 196 3.79 -6.41 4.62
C ASN A 196 2.29 -6.10 4.78
N SER A 197 1.80 -4.99 4.23
CA SER A 197 0.35 -4.74 4.11
C SER A 197 -0.29 -5.75 3.16
N TYR A 198 -1.58 -6.02 3.32
CA TYR A 198 -2.24 -7.10 2.58
C TYR A 198 -2.23 -6.89 1.06
N ASP A 199 -2.38 -5.65 0.60
CA ASP A 199 -2.32 -5.24 -0.80
C ASP A 199 -0.94 -5.49 -1.42
N ALA A 200 0.13 -5.13 -0.69
CA ALA A 200 1.50 -5.33 -1.11
C ALA A 200 1.87 -6.82 -1.11
N PHE A 201 1.40 -7.60 -0.13
CA PHE A 201 1.58 -9.05 -0.09
C PHE A 201 0.92 -9.72 -1.31
N LEU A 202 -0.33 -9.34 -1.61
CA LEU A 202 -1.04 -9.84 -2.79
C LEU A 202 -0.31 -9.48 -4.08
N SER A 203 0.16 -8.23 -4.23
CA SER A 203 0.92 -7.76 -5.39
C SER A 203 2.21 -8.57 -5.59
N GLN A 204 3.01 -8.79 -4.54
CA GLN A 204 4.24 -9.59 -4.62
C GLN A 204 3.96 -11.04 -5.04
N ASN A 205 2.82 -11.59 -4.61
CA ASN A 205 2.47 -12.98 -4.85
C ASN A 205 1.84 -13.20 -6.24
N LEU A 206 1.01 -12.27 -6.70
CA LEU A 206 0.24 -12.37 -7.95
C LEU A 206 0.81 -11.53 -9.10
N LYS A 207 1.81 -10.67 -8.83
CA LYS A 207 2.57 -9.88 -9.81
C LYS A 207 1.76 -8.81 -10.54
N PHE A 208 0.93 -8.07 -9.81
CA PHE A 208 0.14 -6.95 -10.35
C PHE A 208 0.62 -5.58 -9.82
N ASP A 209 0.32 -4.53 -10.58
CA ASP A 209 0.37 -3.14 -10.10
C ASP A 209 -0.85 -2.84 -9.19
N TYR A 210 -0.72 -1.88 -8.27
CA TYR A 210 -1.83 -1.45 -7.43
C TYR A 210 -1.74 0.02 -7.03
N ILE A 211 -2.89 0.58 -6.69
CA ILE A 211 -3.06 1.91 -6.10
C ILE A 211 -3.68 1.73 -4.71
N ASN A 212 -3.06 2.32 -3.70
CA ASN A 212 -3.55 2.29 -2.32
C ASN A 212 -4.24 3.61 -1.97
N LEU A 213 -5.57 3.59 -1.92
CA LEU A 213 -6.42 4.69 -1.49
C LEU A 213 -7.01 4.40 -0.10
N GLY A 214 -6.19 3.89 0.82
CA GLY A 214 -6.54 3.74 2.22
C GLY A 214 -6.31 5.04 2.99
N PHE A 215 -7.32 5.55 3.69
CA PHE A 215 -7.18 6.81 4.45
C PHE A 215 -7.56 6.57 5.91
N SER A 216 -6.55 6.66 6.78
CA SER A 216 -6.66 6.48 8.23
C SER A 216 -7.79 7.33 8.82
N GLY A 217 -8.89 6.70 9.24
CA GLY A 217 -10.07 7.39 9.80
C GLY A 217 -10.88 8.22 8.80
N ASN A 218 -10.51 8.27 7.52
CA ASN A 218 -11.02 9.27 6.56
C ASN A 218 -11.47 8.72 5.21
N GLY A 219 -11.32 7.42 4.94
CA GLY A 219 -12.00 6.78 3.82
C GLY A 219 -13.43 6.44 4.22
N LYS A 220 -14.41 7.32 3.98
CA LYS A 220 -15.79 7.19 4.49
C LYS A 220 -16.84 6.95 3.40
N ALA A 221 -16.41 6.51 2.22
CA ALA A 221 -17.23 6.28 1.04
C ALA A 221 -17.99 7.52 0.57
N GLU A 222 -17.27 8.63 0.44
CA GLU A 222 -17.73 9.85 -0.21
C GLU A 222 -18.03 9.59 -1.71
N LEU A 223 -19.12 10.16 -2.24
CA LEU A 223 -19.51 9.89 -3.63
C LEU A 223 -18.53 10.52 -4.63
N GLU A 224 -17.94 11.65 -4.27
CA GLU A 224 -16.88 12.31 -5.01
C GLU A 224 -15.63 11.41 -5.11
N MET A 225 -15.31 10.66 -4.06
CA MET A 225 -14.26 9.64 -4.08
C MET A 225 -14.65 8.49 -5.01
N ALA A 226 -15.91 8.05 -4.98
CA ALA A 226 -16.40 7.02 -5.91
C ALA A 226 -16.27 7.49 -7.36
N GLU A 227 -16.68 8.72 -7.67
CA GLU A 227 -16.57 9.31 -9.00
C GLU A 227 -15.11 9.39 -9.46
N TYR A 228 -14.18 9.78 -8.58
CA TYR A 228 -12.75 9.76 -8.87
C TYR A 228 -12.25 8.34 -9.17
N ILE A 229 -12.48 7.40 -8.26
CA ILE A 229 -12.03 6.01 -8.40
C ILE A 229 -12.60 5.39 -9.67
N SER A 230 -13.87 5.64 -9.99
CA SER A 230 -14.53 5.08 -11.16
C SER A 230 -13.91 5.49 -12.51
N LYS A 231 -13.06 6.53 -12.52
CA LYS A 231 -12.37 7.01 -13.73
C LYS A 231 -10.94 6.48 -13.83
N LEU A 232 -10.42 5.83 -12.79
CA LEU A 232 -9.08 5.26 -12.80
C LEU A 232 -9.06 3.97 -13.64
N PRO A 233 -8.01 3.75 -14.45
CA PRO A 233 -7.81 2.47 -15.12
C PRO A 233 -7.50 1.40 -14.07
N MET A 234 -8.30 0.34 -14.00
CA MET A 234 -8.09 -0.75 -13.03
C MET A 234 -8.61 -2.10 -13.50
N SER A 235 -7.92 -3.17 -13.08
CA SER A 235 -8.31 -4.56 -13.37
C SER A 235 -9.28 -5.14 -12.34
N ALA A 236 -9.28 -4.63 -11.12
CA ALA A 236 -10.22 -4.94 -10.06
C ALA A 236 -10.26 -3.81 -9.03
N PHE A 237 -11.37 -3.75 -8.27
CA PHE A 237 -11.53 -2.85 -7.15
C PHE A 237 -11.75 -3.63 -5.85
N VAL A 238 -11.00 -3.30 -4.80
CA VAL A 238 -11.14 -3.87 -3.46
C VAL A 238 -11.69 -2.80 -2.53
N TYR A 239 -12.87 -3.06 -1.96
CA TYR A 239 -13.68 -2.12 -1.20
C TYR A 239 -13.69 -2.51 0.28
N ASP A 240 -12.85 -1.84 1.08
CA ASP A 240 -12.44 -2.23 2.45
C ASP A 240 -12.49 -1.04 3.44
N TYR A 241 -13.57 -0.24 3.40
CA TYR A 241 -13.67 0.99 4.19
C TYR A 241 -14.46 0.84 5.50
N ASP A 242 -15.12 -0.30 5.75
CA ASP A 242 -16.05 -0.52 6.87
C ASP A 242 -15.54 0.07 8.20
N TYR A 243 -14.28 -0.16 8.57
CA TYR A 243 -13.64 0.38 9.77
C TYR A 243 -13.83 1.88 10.02
N ASN A 244 -14.00 2.69 8.97
CA ASN A 244 -14.13 4.14 9.08
C ASN A 244 -15.58 4.64 9.11
N ALA A 245 -16.57 3.81 8.76
CA ALA A 245 -17.96 4.21 8.92
C ALA A 245 -18.29 4.21 10.42
N GLU A 246 -18.67 5.36 10.96
CA GLU A 246 -18.80 5.58 12.41
C GLU A 246 -19.95 4.74 12.98
N THR A 247 -21.03 4.59 12.22
CA THR A 247 -22.22 3.85 12.64
C THR A 247 -22.69 2.84 11.60
N VAL A 248 -23.61 1.95 12.01
CA VAL A 248 -24.27 1.00 11.09
C VAL A 248 -25.11 1.78 10.07
N GLU A 249 -25.77 2.83 10.51
CA GLU A 249 -26.64 3.68 9.69
C GLU A 249 -25.83 4.43 8.62
N GLU A 250 -24.64 4.94 8.97
CA GLU A 250 -23.74 5.56 8.00
C GLU A 250 -23.27 4.54 6.96
N LEU A 251 -22.89 3.34 7.40
CA LEU A 251 -22.48 2.26 6.50
C LEU A 251 -23.63 1.88 5.55
N GLU A 252 -24.87 1.78 6.06
CA GLU A 252 -26.06 1.45 5.25
C GLU A 252 -26.35 2.53 4.21
N ARG A 253 -26.18 3.81 4.57
CA ARG A 253 -26.38 4.94 3.67
C ARG A 253 -25.32 5.02 2.57
N THR A 254 -24.06 4.71 2.89
CA THR A 254 -22.92 5.01 2.01
C THR A 254 -22.48 3.82 1.14
N HIS A 255 -22.51 2.58 1.66
CA HIS A 255 -21.85 1.45 1.01
C HIS A 255 -22.43 1.12 -0.37
N GLU A 256 -23.76 0.96 -0.47
CA GLU A 256 -24.41 0.65 -1.75
C GLU A 256 -24.39 1.86 -2.71
N ALA A 257 -24.50 3.08 -2.18
CA ALA A 257 -24.48 4.30 -2.99
C ALA A 257 -23.14 4.48 -3.70
N PHE A 258 -22.03 4.30 -2.98
CA PHE A 258 -20.68 4.33 -3.54
C PHE A 258 -20.48 3.22 -4.58
N PHE A 259 -20.88 1.99 -4.26
CA PHE A 259 -20.82 0.86 -5.19
C PHE A 259 -21.55 1.16 -6.51
N LYS A 260 -22.76 1.75 -6.43
CA LYS A 260 -23.55 2.11 -7.61
C LYS A 260 -22.85 3.13 -8.51
N VAL A 261 -22.12 4.09 -7.95
CA VAL A 261 -21.30 5.04 -8.73
C VAL A 261 -20.21 4.31 -9.49
N ILE A 262 -19.43 3.44 -8.81
CA ILE A 262 -18.38 2.65 -9.47
C ILE A 262 -18.97 1.79 -10.59
N ARG A 263 -20.06 1.06 -10.30
CA ARG A 263 -20.69 0.14 -11.24
C ARG A 263 -21.31 0.85 -12.44
N LYS A 264 -21.89 2.04 -12.27
CA LYS A 264 -22.44 2.85 -13.37
C LYS A 264 -21.38 3.18 -14.41
N ASN A 265 -20.19 3.58 -13.98
CA ASN A 265 -19.10 3.95 -14.89
C ASN A 265 -18.27 2.73 -15.33
N ASN A 266 -18.31 1.62 -14.57
CA ASN A 266 -17.59 0.39 -14.87
C ASN A 266 -18.48 -0.86 -14.78
N PRO A 267 -19.35 -1.12 -15.78
CA PRO A 267 -20.36 -2.19 -15.70
C PRO A 267 -19.80 -3.61 -15.53
N LYS A 268 -18.55 -3.86 -15.96
CA LYS A 268 -17.92 -5.19 -15.94
C LYS A 268 -16.78 -5.32 -14.94
N LEU A 269 -16.41 -4.26 -14.23
CA LEU A 269 -15.28 -4.28 -13.31
C LEU A 269 -15.49 -5.28 -12.17
N PRO A 270 -14.54 -6.20 -11.91
CA PRO A 270 -14.56 -7.04 -10.72
C PRO A 270 -14.46 -6.20 -9.43
N ILE A 271 -15.44 -6.31 -8.54
CA ILE A 271 -15.48 -5.59 -7.26
C ILE A 271 -15.52 -6.60 -6.10
N ILE A 272 -14.53 -6.51 -5.20
CA ILE A 272 -14.46 -7.33 -3.98
C ILE A 272 -14.88 -6.47 -2.79
N MET A 273 -15.97 -6.84 -2.13
CA MET A 273 -16.50 -6.16 -0.95
C MET A 273 -16.04 -6.87 0.33
N LEU A 274 -15.42 -6.11 1.23
CA LEU A 274 -14.85 -6.61 2.47
C LEU A 274 -15.54 -5.95 3.67
N PRO A 275 -16.18 -6.72 4.57
CA PRO A 275 -16.54 -6.22 5.89
C PRO A 275 -15.31 -6.14 6.78
N LYS A 276 -15.36 -5.32 7.83
CA LYS A 276 -14.30 -5.37 8.85
C LYS A 276 -14.27 -6.77 9.50
N PRO A 277 -13.09 -7.33 9.83
CA PRO A 277 -12.95 -8.55 10.61
C PRO A 277 -13.70 -8.53 11.95
N ASN A 278 -13.88 -9.70 12.55
CA ASN A 278 -14.57 -9.85 13.84
C ASN A 278 -13.69 -9.44 15.04
N ASP A 279 -13.44 -8.14 15.16
CA ASP A 279 -12.73 -7.51 16.28
C ASP A 279 -13.61 -6.56 17.11
N GLU A 280 -14.86 -6.37 16.67
CA GLU A 280 -15.90 -5.56 17.28
C GLU A 280 -16.34 -6.17 18.64
N PRO A 281 -16.14 -5.45 19.75
CA PRO A 281 -16.56 -5.93 21.07
C PRO A 281 -18.06 -6.23 21.14
N ASN A 282 -18.89 -5.46 20.43
CA ASN A 282 -20.33 -5.66 20.39
C ASN A 282 -20.75 -6.60 19.23
N LYS A 283 -20.94 -7.89 19.54
CA LYS A 283 -21.36 -8.92 18.57
C LYS A 283 -22.62 -8.57 17.77
N LYS A 284 -23.56 -7.78 18.34
CA LYS A 284 -24.76 -7.34 17.63
C LYS A 284 -24.41 -6.31 16.56
N ILE A 285 -23.59 -5.32 16.90
CA ILE A 285 -23.10 -4.31 15.94
C ILE A 285 -22.27 -4.99 14.84
N PHE A 286 -21.37 -5.91 15.20
CA PHE A 286 -20.61 -6.68 14.23
C PHE A 286 -21.51 -7.35 13.18
N LYS A 287 -22.53 -8.06 13.66
CA LYS A 287 -23.51 -8.74 12.78
C LYS A 287 -24.23 -7.73 11.88
N LEU A 288 -24.70 -6.60 12.43
CA LEU A 288 -25.42 -5.59 11.66
C LEU A 288 -24.56 -4.99 10.54
N ARG A 289 -23.32 -4.58 10.83
CA ARG A 289 -22.40 -4.02 9.84
C ARG A 289 -22.09 -5.00 8.71
N LYS A 290 -21.85 -6.26 9.08
CA LYS A 290 -21.66 -7.35 8.13
C LYS A 290 -22.87 -7.52 7.20
N GLU A 291 -24.09 -7.51 7.75
CA GLU A 291 -25.31 -7.65 6.97
C GLU A 291 -25.54 -6.46 6.02
N VAL A 292 -25.14 -5.25 6.38
CA VAL A 292 -25.21 -4.08 5.47
C VAL A 292 -24.36 -4.30 4.21
N ILE A 293 -23.11 -4.75 4.37
CA ILE A 293 -22.22 -5.00 3.24
C ILE A 293 -22.72 -6.20 2.43
N ARG A 294 -23.18 -7.26 3.10
CA ARG A 294 -23.79 -8.42 2.46
C ARG A 294 -25.05 -8.04 1.67
N LYS A 295 -25.86 -7.11 2.17
CA LYS A 295 -27.06 -6.58 1.48
C LYS A 295 -26.68 -5.88 0.17
N THR A 296 -25.60 -5.09 0.16
CA THR A 296 -25.08 -4.48 -1.09
C THR A 296 -24.72 -5.56 -2.11
N TYR A 297 -23.99 -6.61 -1.69
CA TYR A 297 -23.64 -7.74 -2.54
C TYR A 297 -24.88 -8.49 -3.06
N ILE A 298 -25.85 -8.79 -2.20
CA ILE A 298 -27.11 -9.46 -2.58
C ILE A 298 -27.90 -8.62 -3.58
N ASN A 299 -28.00 -7.31 -3.36
CA ASN A 299 -28.66 -6.39 -4.28
C ASN A 299 -27.98 -6.41 -5.66
N ALA A 300 -26.66 -6.41 -5.72
CA ALA A 300 -25.92 -6.50 -6.99
C ALA A 300 -26.19 -7.82 -7.73
N ILE A 301 -26.07 -8.97 -7.04
CA ILE A 301 -26.35 -10.29 -7.62
C ILE A 301 -27.81 -10.42 -8.08
N SER A 302 -28.76 -9.82 -7.34
CA SER A 302 -30.18 -9.84 -7.69
C SER A 302 -30.49 -9.00 -8.93
N ASN A 303 -29.61 -8.05 -9.27
CA ASN A 303 -29.60 -7.30 -10.53
C ASN A 303 -28.67 -7.95 -11.58
N GLU A 304 -28.41 -9.25 -11.45
CA GLU A 304 -27.63 -10.07 -12.40
C GLU A 304 -26.15 -9.67 -12.56
N ASP A 305 -25.58 -8.91 -11.62
CA ASP A 305 -24.16 -8.58 -11.62
C ASP A 305 -23.31 -9.81 -11.24
N LYS A 306 -22.55 -10.34 -12.20
CA LYS A 306 -21.70 -11.52 -12.02
C LYS A 306 -20.27 -11.20 -11.58
N ASN A 307 -19.91 -9.91 -11.50
CA ASN A 307 -18.55 -9.44 -11.24
C ASN A 307 -18.45 -8.75 -9.87
N VAL A 308 -19.25 -9.20 -8.90
CA VAL A 308 -19.16 -8.82 -7.50
C VAL A 308 -18.81 -10.02 -6.64
N TYR A 309 -17.96 -9.79 -5.64
CA TYR A 309 -17.48 -10.82 -4.74
C TYR A 309 -17.59 -10.29 -3.32
N TYR A 310 -18.02 -11.15 -2.40
CA TYR A 310 -18.09 -10.84 -0.98
C TYR A 310 -17.21 -11.85 -0.24
N ILE A 311 -16.30 -11.36 0.60
CA ILE A 311 -15.45 -12.20 1.44
C ILE A 311 -15.88 -12.03 2.89
N ASP A 312 -16.24 -13.14 3.53
CA ASP A 312 -16.71 -13.14 4.92
C ASP A 312 -15.53 -13.27 5.89
N TYR A 313 -15.11 -12.15 6.49
CA TYR A 313 -14.05 -12.14 7.50
C TYR A 313 -14.49 -12.52 8.91
N SER A 314 -15.72 -13.01 9.11
CA SER A 314 -16.20 -13.34 10.46
C SER A 314 -15.39 -14.41 11.18
N THR A 315 -14.71 -15.29 10.44
CA THR A 315 -13.83 -16.33 10.98
C THR A 315 -12.35 -16.08 10.73
N LEU A 316 -11.96 -14.93 10.16
CA LEU A 316 -10.60 -14.65 9.72
C LEU A 316 -9.55 -14.91 10.82
N TYR A 317 -9.88 -14.52 12.06
CA TYR A 317 -9.01 -14.62 13.22
C TYR A 317 -9.39 -15.75 14.18
N LYS A 318 -10.30 -16.64 13.77
CA LYS A 318 -10.71 -17.78 14.60
C LYS A 318 -9.53 -18.74 14.82
N GLY A 319 -9.31 -19.13 16.07
CA GLY A 319 -8.24 -20.06 16.46
C GLY A 319 -6.95 -19.38 16.94
N PHE A 320 -6.85 -18.06 16.87
CA PHE A 320 -5.77 -17.31 17.50
C PHE A 320 -6.12 -16.95 18.94
N LEU A 321 -5.11 -16.93 19.81
CA LEU A 321 -5.28 -16.51 21.20
C LEU A 321 -5.48 -14.99 21.26
N GLY A 322 -6.63 -14.55 21.76
CA GLY A 322 -6.97 -13.14 21.89
C GLY A 322 -6.83 -12.34 20.58
N LYS A 323 -6.39 -11.08 20.69
CA LYS A 323 -6.17 -10.17 19.55
C LYS A 323 -4.71 -10.14 19.07
N SER A 324 -4.01 -11.28 19.15
CA SER A 324 -2.59 -11.42 18.77
C SER A 324 -2.24 -11.07 17.31
N HIS A 325 -3.23 -10.92 16.46
CA HIS A 325 -3.13 -10.47 15.07
C HIS A 325 -3.23 -8.94 14.90
N THR A 326 -3.35 -8.19 16.01
CA THR A 326 -3.40 -6.72 16.02
C THR A 326 -2.24 -6.13 16.83
N ILE A 327 -1.92 -4.86 16.62
CA ILE A 327 -0.94 -4.13 17.44
C ILE A 327 -1.60 -3.47 18.67
N ASP A 328 -2.82 -2.97 18.53
CA ASP A 328 -3.51 -2.12 19.51
C ASP A 328 -4.95 -2.59 19.81
N GLY A 329 -5.30 -3.80 19.36
CA GLY A 329 -6.66 -4.33 19.45
C GLY A 329 -7.59 -3.95 18.30
N CYS A 330 -7.12 -3.16 17.33
CA CYS A 330 -7.86 -2.74 16.13
C CYS A 330 -7.02 -2.98 14.86
N HIS A 331 -5.86 -2.36 14.76
CA HIS A 331 -5.03 -2.38 13.56
C HIS A 331 -4.29 -3.70 13.41
N PRO A 332 -4.38 -4.38 12.25
CA PRO A 332 -3.63 -5.61 12.01
C PRO A 332 -2.12 -5.41 12.15
N ASN A 333 -1.46 -6.39 12.74
CA ASN A 333 -0.01 -6.57 12.58
C ASN A 333 0.25 -7.47 11.35
N ASP A 334 1.51 -7.83 11.11
CA ASP A 334 1.88 -8.66 9.94
C ASP A 334 1.11 -9.99 9.85
N LEU A 335 0.79 -10.63 10.98
CA LEU A 335 -0.01 -11.85 11.00
C LEU A 335 -1.45 -11.55 10.53
N GLY A 336 -2.05 -10.47 11.04
CA GLY A 336 -3.39 -10.05 10.62
C GLY A 336 -3.46 -9.73 9.11
N PHE A 337 -2.48 -8.97 8.61
CA PHE A 337 -2.38 -8.65 7.18
C PHE A 337 -2.17 -9.89 6.31
N TYR A 338 -1.32 -10.84 6.74
CA TYR A 338 -1.14 -12.10 6.03
C TYR A 338 -2.44 -12.90 5.95
N LEU A 339 -3.20 -12.99 7.05
CA LEU A 339 -4.49 -13.69 7.06
C LEU A 339 -5.49 -13.04 6.10
N MET A 340 -5.61 -11.71 6.11
CA MET A 340 -6.46 -10.98 5.16
C MET A 340 -6.06 -11.30 3.71
N ALA A 341 -4.77 -11.16 3.38
CA ALA A 341 -4.26 -11.43 2.05
C ALA A 341 -4.49 -12.90 1.62
N LYS A 342 -4.37 -13.85 2.56
CA LYS A 342 -4.59 -15.27 2.30
C LYS A 342 -6.04 -15.55 1.87
N GLU A 343 -7.02 -14.89 2.46
CA GLU A 343 -8.44 -15.04 2.09
C GLU A 343 -8.79 -14.33 0.78
N ILE A 344 -8.18 -13.17 0.48
CA ILE A 344 -8.42 -12.44 -0.79
C ILE A 344 -7.79 -13.17 -1.98
N LYS A 345 -6.60 -13.75 -1.79
CA LYS A 345 -5.75 -14.27 -2.88
C LYS A 345 -6.45 -15.23 -3.84
N PRO A 346 -7.23 -16.24 -3.41
CA PRO A 346 -7.88 -17.18 -4.33
C PRO A 346 -8.86 -16.49 -5.29
N ILE A 347 -9.68 -15.57 -4.77
CA ILE A 347 -10.66 -14.81 -5.56
C ILE A 347 -9.93 -13.88 -6.53
N LEU A 348 -8.94 -13.15 -6.03
CA LEU A 348 -8.20 -12.21 -6.87
C LEU A 348 -7.36 -12.90 -7.96
N SER A 349 -6.78 -14.07 -7.65
CA SER A 349 -6.08 -14.90 -8.63
C SER A 349 -7.02 -15.39 -9.75
N LYS A 350 -8.27 -15.73 -9.42
CA LYS A 350 -9.28 -16.10 -10.42
C LYS A 350 -9.64 -14.89 -11.30
N ILE A 351 -9.97 -13.76 -10.68
CA ILE A 351 -10.32 -12.51 -11.37
C ILE A 351 -9.23 -12.13 -12.37
N LEU A 352 -7.96 -12.07 -11.94
CA LEU A 352 -6.86 -11.63 -12.80
C LEU A 352 -6.63 -12.57 -14.01
N LYS A 353 -6.85 -13.88 -13.84
CA LYS A 353 -6.79 -14.82 -14.96
C LYS A 353 -7.94 -14.64 -15.96
N GLU A 354 -9.11 -14.22 -15.50
CA GLU A 354 -10.28 -13.97 -16.34
C GLU A 354 -10.11 -12.64 -17.11
N VAL A 355 -9.71 -11.56 -16.43
CA VAL A 355 -9.42 -10.26 -17.05
C VAL A 355 -8.37 -10.41 -18.16
N GLN A 356 -7.25 -11.10 -17.86
CA GLN A 356 -6.18 -11.31 -18.85
C GLN A 356 -6.62 -12.10 -20.10
N LYS A 357 -7.67 -12.92 -20.02
CA LYS A 357 -8.21 -13.63 -21.20
C LYS A 357 -9.08 -12.73 -22.09
N HIS A 358 -9.66 -11.67 -21.54
CA HIS A 358 -10.52 -10.76 -22.29
C HIS A 358 -9.74 -9.62 -22.97
N ASP A 359 -8.53 -9.32 -22.49
CA ASP A 359 -7.63 -8.31 -23.07
C ASP A 359 -6.70 -8.88 -24.17
N LYS A 360 -6.77 -10.19 -24.44
CA LYS A 360 -6.09 -10.87 -25.56
C LYS A 360 -7.11 -11.22 -26.64
#